data_AF-A0A314UCQ8-F1
#
_entry.id   AF-A0A314UCQ8-F1
#
_cell.length_a   1.000
_cell.length_b   1.000
_cell.length_c   1.000
_cell.angle_alpha   90.00
_cell.angle_beta   90.00
_cell.angle_gamma   90.00
#
_symmetry.space_group_name_H-M   'P 1'
#
loop_
_entity.id
_entity.type
_entity.pdbx_description
1 polymer ?
#
loop_
_entity_poly.entity_id
_entity_poly.type
_entity_poly.pdbx_seq_one_letter_code
_entity_poly.pdbx_strand_id
1 'polypeptide(L)'
;MQANPELCCYTNRANESPLFIATSKGFRHIILHLLNESLICPSFQGINGVTALHAAATHTTKDSRGIVKLMVSRNPEIVKEADAIGWTPLHYAALRGKLEATQVLTQCNSSVS
;
A
#
# COMPACT_ATOMS: atom_id res chain seq x y z
N MET A 1 10.24 -5.50 -24.55
CA MET A 1 10.44 -4.12 -24.06
C MET A 1 10.51 -4.17 -22.55
N GLN A 2 11.63 -3.80 -21.95
CA GLN A 2 11.68 -3.54 -20.50
C GLN A 2 11.06 -2.17 -20.25
N ALA A 3 10.05 -2.12 -19.38
CA ALA A 3 9.49 -0.85 -18.93
C ALA A 3 10.55 -0.07 -18.14
N ASN A 4 10.61 1.25 -18.31
CA ASN A 4 11.53 2.09 -17.56
C ASN A 4 11.22 1.95 -16.05
N PRO A 5 12.13 1.40 -15.23
CA PRO A 5 11.87 1.11 -13.82
C PRO A 5 11.64 2.37 -12.97
N GLU A 6 12.10 3.54 -13.41
CA GLU A 6 11.87 4.81 -12.69
C GLU A 6 10.41 5.27 -12.74
N LEU A 7 9.62 4.79 -13.71
CA LEU A 7 8.21 5.16 -13.85
C LEU A 7 7.36 4.75 -12.63
N CYS A 8 7.81 3.78 -11.83
CA CYS A 8 7.10 3.36 -10.62
C CYS A 8 7.08 4.45 -9.52
N CYS A 9 7.96 5.46 -9.62
CA CYS A 9 8.08 6.54 -8.66
C CYS A 9 7.19 7.73 -8.98
N TYR A 10 6.73 7.84 -10.24
CA TYR A 10 5.91 8.96 -10.69
C TYR A 10 4.42 8.66 -10.54
N THR A 11 3.63 9.71 -10.43
CA THR A 11 2.18 9.65 -10.39
C THR A 11 1.58 10.17 -11.70
N ASN A 12 0.34 9.75 -11.99
CA ASN A 12 -0.43 10.32 -13.09
C ASN A 12 -0.94 11.74 -12.73
N ARG A 13 -1.73 12.35 -13.63
CA ARG A 13 -2.32 13.70 -13.40
C ARG A 13 -3.31 13.77 -12.23
N ALA A 14 -3.78 12.63 -11.73
CA ALA A 14 -4.63 12.53 -10.55
C ALA A 14 -3.83 12.23 -9.26
N ASN A 15 -2.49 12.32 -9.31
CA ASN A 15 -1.59 11.96 -8.21
C ASN A 15 -1.67 10.49 -7.79
N GLU A 16 -2.06 9.61 -8.70
CA GLU A 16 -2.09 8.16 -8.45
C GLU A 16 -0.81 7.51 -8.93
N SER A 17 -0.14 6.77 -8.03
CA SER A 17 1.00 5.95 -8.40
C SER A 17 0.55 4.65 -9.08
N PRO A 18 1.42 4.03 -9.91
CA PRO A 18 1.15 2.71 -10.47
C PRO A 18 0.83 1.65 -9.39
N LEU A 19 1.50 1.73 -8.23
CA LEU A 19 1.25 0.83 -7.11
C LEU A 19 -0.13 1.08 -6.48
N PHE A 20 -0.54 2.34 -6.33
CA PHE A 20 -1.87 2.68 -5.82
C PHE A 20 -2.97 2.15 -6.75
N ILE A 21 -2.84 2.38 -8.06
CA ILE A 21 -3.82 1.90 -9.04
C ILE A 21 -3.91 0.38 -9.02
N ALA A 22 -2.76 -0.31 -9.08
CA ALA A 22 -2.72 -1.78 -9.04
C ALA A 22 -3.33 -2.34 -7.76
N THR A 23 -3.04 -1.69 -6.63
CA THR A 23 -3.62 -2.06 -5.33
C THR A 23 -5.11 -1.83 -5.30
N SER A 24 -5.60 -0.64 -5.68
CA SER A 24 -7.02 -0.29 -5.72
C SER A 24 -7.84 -1.24 -6.61
N LYS A 25 -7.27 -1.71 -7.72
CA LYS A 25 -7.91 -2.67 -8.63
C LYS A 25 -7.71 -4.14 -8.24
N GLY A 26 -6.90 -4.43 -7.22
CA GLY A 26 -6.62 -5.81 -6.78
C GLY A 26 -5.75 -6.61 -7.74
N PHE A 27 -4.94 -5.95 -8.57
CA PHE A 27 -4.06 -6.61 -9.55
C PHE A 27 -2.81 -7.18 -8.88
N ARG A 28 -2.99 -8.27 -8.13
CA ARG A 28 -1.93 -8.93 -7.32
C ARG A 28 -0.60 -9.10 -8.05
N HIS A 29 -0.62 -9.63 -9.28
CA HIS A 29 0.62 -9.87 -10.02
C HIS A 29 1.40 -8.58 -10.31
N ILE A 30 0.69 -7.49 -10.61
CA ILE A 30 1.30 -6.17 -10.85
C ILE A 30 1.84 -5.61 -9.53
N ILE A 31 1.10 -5.74 -8.43
CA ILE A 31 1.55 -5.32 -7.09
C ILE A 31 2.87 -6.01 -6.73
N LEU A 32 2.94 -7.34 -6.89
CA LEU A 32 4.14 -8.11 -6.58
C LEU A 32 5.32 -7.74 -7.48
N HIS A 33 5.08 -7.55 -8.78
CA HIS A 33 6.11 -7.11 -9.72
C HIS A 33 6.67 -5.74 -9.32
N LEU A 34 5.80 -4.77 -9.01
CA LEU A 34 6.20 -3.43 -8.59
C LEU A 34 6.97 -3.40 -7.26
N LEU A 35 6.63 -4.28 -6.31
CA LEU A 35 7.26 -4.31 -4.98
C LEU A 35 8.54 -5.15 -4.92
N ASN A 36 8.63 -6.23 -5.71
CA ASN A 36 9.76 -7.18 -5.67
C ASN A 36 10.82 -6.89 -6.73
N GLU A 37 10.42 -6.54 -7.95
CA GLU A 37 11.36 -6.41 -9.08
C GLU A 37 11.86 -4.96 -9.26
N SER A 38 11.17 -3.99 -8.65
CA SER A 38 11.65 -2.62 -8.68
C SER A 38 12.84 -2.44 -7.72
N LEU A 39 14.00 -2.13 -8.28
CA LEU A 39 15.20 -1.73 -7.53
C LEU A 39 14.97 -0.42 -6.75
N ILE A 40 13.97 0.36 -7.16
CA ILE A 40 13.62 1.65 -6.57
C ILE A 40 12.37 1.47 -5.70
N CYS A 41 12.26 2.24 -4.62
CA CYS A 41 11.04 2.24 -3.82
C CYS A 41 9.90 2.88 -4.63
N PRO A 42 8.81 2.15 -4.95
CA PRO A 42 7.71 2.72 -5.70
C PRO A 42 6.99 3.78 -4.88
N SER A 43 6.39 4.77 -5.56
CA SER A 43 5.51 5.70 -4.88
C SER A 43 4.26 4.97 -4.36
N PHE A 44 3.88 5.24 -3.12
CA PHE A 44 2.64 4.74 -2.51
C PHE A 44 1.48 5.71 -2.68
N GLN A 45 1.72 6.86 -3.30
CA GLN A 45 0.78 7.97 -3.31
C GLN A 45 -0.48 7.66 -4.11
N GLY A 46 -1.62 8.05 -3.56
CA GLY A 46 -2.91 8.04 -4.23
C GLY A 46 -3.67 9.34 -3.97
N ILE A 47 -4.97 9.30 -4.22
CA ILE A 47 -5.84 10.47 -4.15
C ILE A 47 -6.13 10.89 -2.71
N ASN A 48 -6.18 12.19 -2.43
CA ASN A 48 -6.58 12.75 -1.13
C ASN A 48 -5.80 12.17 0.08
N GLY A 49 -4.51 11.87 -0.10
CA GLY A 49 -3.67 11.26 0.94
C GLY A 49 -3.92 9.75 1.15
N VAL A 50 -4.91 9.16 0.48
CA VAL A 50 -5.13 7.71 0.50
C VAL A 50 -3.98 7.04 -0.23
N THR A 51 -3.13 6.34 0.52
CA THR A 51 -1.99 5.62 -0.03
C THR A 51 -2.36 4.22 -0.52
N ALA A 52 -1.45 3.57 -1.23
CA ALA A 52 -1.61 2.18 -1.65
C ALA A 52 -1.80 1.23 -0.45
N LEU A 53 -1.20 1.53 0.72
CA LEU A 53 -1.40 0.72 1.93
C LEU A 53 -2.83 0.84 2.48
N HIS A 54 -3.46 2.02 2.40
CA HIS A 54 -4.87 2.19 2.76
C HIS A 54 -5.76 1.29 1.91
N ALA A 55 -5.54 1.27 0.59
CA ALA A 55 -6.28 0.41 -0.32
C ALA A 55 -6.08 -1.08 0.04
N ALA A 56 -4.83 -1.52 0.20
CA ALA A 56 -4.50 -2.91 0.56
C ALA A 56 -5.15 -3.35 1.87
N ALA A 57 -5.22 -2.46 2.87
CA ALA A 57 -5.81 -2.72 4.17
C ALA A 57 -7.31 -3.05 4.12
N THR A 58 -8.01 -2.71 3.03
CA THR A 58 -9.44 -2.99 2.86
C THR A 58 -9.75 -4.27 2.08
N HIS A 59 -8.74 -4.93 1.51
CA HIS A 59 -8.93 -6.06 0.60
C HIS A 59 -9.24 -7.38 1.34
N THR A 60 -10.19 -8.16 0.81
CA THR A 60 -10.65 -9.44 1.38
C THR A 60 -9.90 -10.67 0.87
N THR A 61 -8.97 -10.51 -0.06
CA THR A 61 -8.28 -11.65 -0.69
C THR A 61 -7.38 -12.35 0.31
N LYS A 62 -7.27 -13.70 0.24
CA LYS A 62 -6.40 -14.51 1.13
C LYS A 62 -4.95 -14.02 1.19
N ASP A 63 -4.47 -13.36 0.14
CA ASP A 63 -3.10 -12.85 0.05
C ASP A 63 -2.93 -11.40 0.51
N SER A 64 -3.98 -10.73 1.00
CA SER A 64 -3.91 -9.33 1.44
C SER A 64 -2.89 -9.15 2.56
N ARG A 65 -2.81 -10.11 3.49
CA ARG A 65 -1.78 -10.15 4.54
C ARG A 65 -0.36 -10.10 3.97
N GLY A 66 -0.08 -10.87 2.92
CA GLY A 66 1.24 -10.94 2.29
C GLY A 66 1.60 -9.61 1.63
N ILE A 67 0.66 -9.03 0.89
CA ILE A 67 0.83 -7.72 0.25
C ILE A 67 1.05 -6.62 1.29
N VAL A 68 0.24 -6.56 2.35
CA VAL A 68 0.39 -5.58 3.44
C VAL A 68 1.77 -5.70 4.09
N LYS A 69 2.21 -6.91 4.45
CA LYS A 69 3.56 -7.12 5.00
C LYS A 69 4.66 -6.66 4.05
N LEU A 70 4.54 -7.00 2.77
CA LEU A 70 5.53 -6.62 1.76
C LEU A 70 5.60 -5.09 1.61
N MET A 71 4.45 -4.43 1.54
CA MET A 71 4.36 -2.97 1.47
C MET A 71 5.03 -2.29 2.67
N VAL A 72 4.75 -2.76 3.89
CA VAL A 72 5.38 -2.23 5.11
C VAL A 72 6.88 -2.50 5.14
N SER A 73 7.33 -3.65 4.64
CA SER A 73 8.77 -3.94 4.56
C SER A 73 9.53 -3.01 3.61
N ARG A 74 8.85 -2.49 2.56
CA ARG A 74 9.43 -1.55 1.60
C ARG A 74 9.39 -0.11 2.10
N ASN A 75 8.39 0.26 2.90
CA ASN A 75 8.29 1.56 3.53
C ASN A 75 7.62 1.43 4.91
N PRO A 76 8.39 1.28 6.00
CA PRO A 76 7.83 1.08 7.33
C PRO A 76 6.96 2.23 7.84
N GLU A 77 7.31 3.48 7.53
CA GLU A 77 6.58 4.66 8.01
C GLU A 77 5.20 4.82 7.36
N ILE A 78 4.95 4.14 6.23
CA ILE A 78 3.67 4.24 5.50
C ILE A 78 2.46 3.79 6.34
N VAL A 79 2.68 3.05 7.44
CA VAL A 79 1.63 2.66 8.38
C VAL A 79 1.03 3.83 9.17
N LYS A 80 1.78 4.94 9.28
CA LYS A 80 1.39 6.15 10.04
C LYS A 80 0.76 7.23 9.16
N GLU A 81 0.92 7.12 7.84
CA GLU A 81 0.35 8.09 6.90
C GLU A 81 -1.16 8.17 7.08
N ALA A 82 -1.64 9.39 7.25
CA ALA A 82 -3.05 9.68 7.39
C ALA A 82 -3.56 10.33 6.10
N ASP A 83 -4.74 9.92 5.66
CA ASP A 83 -5.43 10.57 4.55
C ASP A 83 -5.97 11.96 4.92
N ALA A 84 -6.69 12.60 3.98
CA ALA A 84 -7.26 13.93 4.17
C ALA A 84 -8.28 14.05 5.33
N ILE A 85 -8.82 12.94 5.84
CA ILE A 85 -9.72 12.93 7.01
C ILE A 85 -9.03 12.43 8.28
N GLY A 86 -7.71 12.26 8.25
CA GLY A 86 -6.92 11.81 9.40
C GLY A 86 -6.96 10.30 9.61
N TRP A 87 -7.44 9.51 8.64
CA TRP A 87 -7.51 8.07 8.77
C TRP A 87 -6.24 7.43 8.26
N THR A 88 -5.70 6.51 9.06
CA THR A 88 -4.54 5.67 8.72
C THR A 88 -4.99 4.33 8.11
N PRO A 89 -4.08 3.52 7.53
CA PRO A 89 -4.44 2.20 7.02
C PRO A 89 -5.08 1.29 8.08
N LEU A 90 -4.71 1.46 9.36
CA LEU A 90 -5.29 0.70 10.47
C LEU A 90 -6.77 1.03 10.69
N HIS A 91 -7.17 2.30 10.56
CA HIS A 91 -8.58 2.72 10.64
C HIS A 91 -9.42 2.02 9.58
N TYR A 92 -8.91 1.97 8.34
CA TYR A 92 -9.55 1.29 7.22
C TYR A 92 -9.67 -0.24 7.45
N ALA A 93 -8.60 -0.89 7.93
CA ALA A 93 -8.63 -2.32 8.24
C ALA A 93 -9.64 -2.65 9.34
N ALA A 94 -9.64 -1.86 10.42
CA ALA A 94 -10.55 -2.02 11.55
C ALA A 94 -12.02 -1.82 11.12
N LEU A 95 -12.32 -0.73 10.41
CA LEU A 95 -13.67 -0.45 9.90
C LEU A 95 -14.20 -1.59 9.01
N ARG A 96 -13.33 -2.18 8.17
CA ARG A 96 -13.72 -3.22 7.21
C ARG A 96 -13.64 -4.63 7.78
N GLY A 97 -13.37 -4.79 9.08
CA GLY A 97 -13.25 -6.09 9.76
C GLY A 97 -12.14 -6.97 9.21
N LYS A 98 -11.03 -6.37 8.75
CA LYS A 98 -9.92 -7.08 8.10
C LYS A 98 -8.91 -7.56 9.14
N LEU A 99 -9.28 -8.62 9.86
CA LEU A 99 -8.53 -9.13 11.00
C LEU A 99 -7.03 -9.31 10.70
N GLU A 100 -6.69 -9.91 9.57
CA GLU A 100 -5.31 -10.18 9.19
C GLU A 100 -4.51 -8.91 8.92
N ALA A 101 -5.12 -7.92 8.26
CA ALA A 101 -4.49 -6.63 8.00
C ALA A 101 -4.35 -5.83 9.30
N THR A 102 -5.39 -5.79 10.14
CA THR A 102 -5.36 -5.14 11.46
C THR A 102 -4.24 -5.68 12.33
N GLN A 103 -4.07 -7.01 12.39
CA GLN A 103 -2.99 -7.63 13.15
C GLN A 103 -1.61 -7.20 12.67
N VAL A 104 -1.37 -7.25 11.36
CA VAL A 104 -0.08 -6.84 10.78
C VAL A 104 0.19 -5.37 11.05
N LEU A 105 -0.78 -4.50 10.77
CA LEU A 105 -0.63 -3.05 10.94
C LEU A 105 -0.41 -2.66 12.41
N THR A 106 -1.09 -3.33 13.35
CA THR A 106 -0.90 -3.09 14.79
C THR A 106 0.51 -3.47 15.26
N GLN A 107 0.98 -4.66 14.84
CA GLN A 107 2.33 -5.13 15.16
C GLN A 107 3.39 -4.16 14.63
N CYS A 108 3.26 -3.77 13.37
CA CYS A 108 4.18 -2.82 12.75
C CYS A 108 4.12 -1.46 13.43
N ASN A 109 2.93 -0.92 13.76
CA ASN A 109 2.83 0.39 14.41
C ASN A 109 3.54 0.43 15.78
N SER A 110 3.49 -0.65 16.56
CA SER A 110 4.23 -0.77 17.83
C SER A 110 5.74 -0.93 17.68
N SER A 111 6.24 -1.29 16.49
CA SER A 111 7.68 -1.44 16.22
C SER A 111 8.32 -0.16 15.66
N VAL A 112 7.52 0.82 15.24
CA VAL A 112 7.99 2.08 14.63
C VAL A 112 7.80 3.27 15.62
N SER A 113 7.53 2.98 16.89
CA SER A 113 7.42 3.96 17.99
C SER A 113 8.72 4.08 18.78
#